data_AF-A0A520QTT1-F1
#
_entry.id   AF-A0A520QTT1-F1
#
_cell.length_a   1.000
_cell.length_b   1.000
_cell.length_c   1.000
_cell.angle_alpha   90.00
_cell.angle_beta   90.00
_cell.angle_gamma   90.00
#
_symmetry.space_group_name_H-M   'P 1'
#
loop_
_entity.id
_entity.type
_entity.pdbx_description
1 polymer ?
#
loop_
_entity_poly.entity_id
_entity_poly.type
_entity_poly.pdbx_seq_one_letter_code
_entity_poly.pdbx_strand_id
1 'polypeptide(L)'
;MGAVGSMFLVMGAGAPWLVLLVGRGSREWIEPLYASAGFTPMGRLWAVLPRRAGDPVAVLDACLAFLPEHFAGCPSLAAAEAAMGEREALDLSGDVPEAWRALRREAKERWEELRVARAGLEPWGADPYDSL
;
A
#
# COMPACT_ATOMS: atom_id res chain seq x y z
N MET A 1 7.77 -17.70 4.17
CA MET A 1 6.52 -17.06 3.71
C MET A 1 5.68 -16.75 4.93
N GLY A 2 5.32 -15.48 5.15
CA GLY A 2 4.42 -15.09 6.24
C GLY A 2 2.96 -15.26 5.83
N ALA A 3 2.06 -15.33 6.82
CA ALA A 3 0.63 -15.39 6.55
C ALA A 3 0.09 -14.00 6.22
N VAL A 4 -0.75 -13.88 5.21
CA VAL A 4 -1.53 -12.66 4.95
C VAL A 4 -2.79 -12.74 5.82
N GLY A 5 -2.87 -11.89 6.84
CA GLY A 5 -3.98 -11.93 7.81
C GLY A 5 -5.11 -10.95 7.50
N SER A 6 -4.85 -9.96 6.66
CA SER A 6 -5.83 -8.96 6.24
C SER A 6 -5.41 -8.29 4.96
N MET A 7 -6.35 -7.64 4.29
CA MET A 7 -6.08 -6.77 3.14
C MET A 7 -6.82 -5.43 3.28
N PHE A 8 -6.40 -4.45 2.50
CA PHE A 8 -7.18 -3.25 2.24
C PHE A 8 -7.54 -3.19 0.75
N LEU A 9 -8.79 -2.83 0.46
CA LEU A 9 -9.28 -2.58 -0.89
C LEU A 9 -9.27 -1.07 -1.11
N VAL A 10 -8.50 -0.60 -2.08
CA VAL A 10 -8.48 0.79 -2.52
C VAL A 10 -9.35 0.87 -3.77
N MET A 11 -10.52 1.50 -3.63
CA MET A 11 -11.58 1.45 -4.63
C MET A 11 -11.51 2.63 -5.60
N GLY A 12 -11.73 2.33 -6.88
CA GLY A 12 -12.09 3.30 -7.91
C GLY A 12 -13.60 3.43 -8.12
N ALA A 13 -14.00 3.79 -9.33
CA ALA A 13 -15.40 3.85 -9.74
C ALA A 13 -16.02 2.45 -9.88
N GLY A 14 -16.39 1.84 -8.74
CA GLY A 14 -17.18 0.60 -8.66
C GLY A 14 -16.39 -0.71 -8.53
N ALA A 15 -15.06 -0.67 -8.63
CA ALA A 15 -14.17 -1.83 -8.48
C ALA A 15 -12.86 -1.43 -7.77
N PRO A 16 -12.14 -2.36 -7.12
CA PRO A 16 -10.82 -2.05 -6.57
C PRO A 16 -9.83 -1.69 -7.70
N TRP A 17 -9.07 -0.61 -7.49
CA TRP A 17 -7.89 -0.31 -8.31
C TRP A 17 -6.66 -1.07 -7.79
N LEU A 18 -6.56 -1.18 -6.48
CA LEU A 18 -5.42 -1.75 -5.77
C LEU A 18 -5.93 -2.53 -4.55
N VAL A 19 -5.36 -3.71 -4.33
CA VAL A 19 -5.50 -4.46 -3.09
C VAL A 19 -4.16 -4.39 -2.37
N LEU A 20 -4.16 -3.93 -1.13
CA LEU A 20 -2.99 -3.91 -0.26
C LEU A 20 -3.03 -5.14 0.64
N LEU A 21 -2.14 -6.10 0.39
CA LEU A 21 -2.04 -7.32 1.18
C LEU A 21 -1.15 -7.06 2.40
N VAL A 22 -1.61 -7.44 3.59
CA VAL A 22 -0.86 -7.28 4.84
C VAL A 22 -0.26 -8.62 5.25
N GLY A 23 1.02 -8.81 4.91
CA GLY A 23 1.80 -9.97 5.30
C GLY A 23 2.37 -9.85 6.71
N ARG A 24 2.49 -10.98 7.41
CA ARG A 24 3.08 -11.05 8.76
C ARG A 24 4.16 -12.11 8.85
N GLY A 25 5.36 -11.69 9.29
CA GLY A 25 6.50 -12.55 9.60
C GLY A 25 7.21 -12.06 10.87
N SER A 26 8.54 -11.87 10.79
CA SER A 26 9.28 -11.16 11.84
C SER A 26 8.88 -9.69 11.94
N ARG A 27 8.39 -9.11 10.84
CA ARG A 27 7.76 -7.78 10.76
C ARG A 27 6.50 -7.88 9.90
N GLU A 28 5.59 -6.91 10.08
CA GLU A 28 4.48 -6.68 9.16
C GLU A 28 5.02 -5.99 7.90
N TRP A 29 4.47 -6.32 6.74
CA TRP A 29 4.67 -5.56 5.50
C TRP A 29 3.35 -5.43 4.75
N ILE A 30 3.28 -4.41 3.90
CA ILE A 30 2.16 -4.17 2.99
C ILE A 30 2.71 -4.25 1.56
N GLU A 31 2.11 -5.08 0.73
CA GLU A 31 2.48 -5.27 -0.67
C GLU A 31 1.27 -5.03 -1.60
N PRO A 32 1.49 -4.55 -2.83
CA PRO A 32 0.42 -4.26 -3.77
C PRO A 32 0.00 -5.50 -4.56
N LEU A 33 -1.29 -5.62 -4.81
CA LEU A 33 -1.89 -6.43 -5.86
C LEU A 33 -2.76 -5.51 -6.72
N TYR A 34 -2.29 -5.22 -7.93
CA TYR A 34 -2.98 -4.33 -8.85
C TYR A 34 -4.21 -5.01 -9.45
N ALA A 35 -5.38 -4.40 -9.25
CA ALA A 35 -6.65 -4.87 -9.79
C ALA A 35 -7.06 -4.13 -11.07
N SER A 36 -6.39 -3.01 -11.39
CA SER A 36 -6.60 -2.23 -12.60
C SER A 36 -5.27 -1.97 -13.31
N ALA A 37 -5.31 -1.93 -14.66
CA ALA A 37 -4.15 -1.57 -15.47
C ALA A 37 -3.88 -0.06 -15.38
N GLY A 38 -2.60 0.33 -15.49
CA GLY A 38 -2.21 1.74 -15.55
C GLY A 38 -1.74 2.35 -14.23
N PHE A 39 -1.64 1.56 -13.17
CA PHE A 39 -0.98 1.96 -11.93
C PHE A 39 0.34 1.20 -11.77
N THR A 40 1.35 1.89 -11.27
CA THR A 40 2.68 1.34 -11.03
C THR A 40 3.23 1.82 -9.70
N PRO A 41 4.10 1.05 -9.05
CA PRO A 41 4.73 1.52 -7.83
C PRO A 41 5.68 2.68 -8.13
N MET A 42 5.89 3.53 -7.14
CA MET A 42 6.93 4.54 -7.15
C MET A 42 8.30 3.86 -7.22
N GLY A 43 9.06 4.13 -8.27
CA GLY A 43 10.35 3.48 -8.53
C GLY A 43 10.27 1.94 -8.53
N ARG A 44 11.00 1.30 -7.60
CA ARG A 44 11.09 -0.17 -7.45
C ARG A 44 10.42 -0.71 -6.19
N LEU A 45 9.59 0.10 -5.54
CA LEU A 45 8.97 -0.31 -4.29
C LEU A 45 8.02 -1.48 -4.52
N TRP A 46 8.22 -2.56 -3.79
CA TRP A 46 7.28 -3.69 -3.72
C TRP A 46 6.69 -3.87 -2.32
N ALA A 47 7.27 -3.24 -1.30
CA ALA A 47 6.79 -3.31 0.08
C ALA A 47 6.85 -1.98 0.84
N VAL A 48 5.88 -1.78 1.74
CA VAL A 48 5.95 -0.82 2.84
C VAL A 48 6.07 -1.60 4.14
N LEU A 49 7.08 -1.30 4.95
CA LEU A 49 7.26 -1.87 6.28
C LEU A 49 6.74 -0.88 7.31
N PRO A 50 5.58 -1.14 7.95
CA PRO A 50 5.07 -0.28 9.01
C PRO A 50 6.06 -0.14 10.16
N ARG A 51 5.98 1.00 10.86
CA ARG A 51 6.74 1.25 12.10
C ARG A 51 6.36 0.26 13.19
N ARG A 52 5.09 -0.13 13.23
CA ARG A 52 4.53 -1.17 14.11
C ARG A 52 3.35 -1.82 13.42
N ALA A 53 3.04 -3.05 13.81
CA ALA A 53 1.88 -3.77 13.29
C ALA A 53 0.59 -2.95 13.51
N GLY A 54 -0.23 -2.85 12.46
CA GLY A 54 -1.48 -2.09 12.47
C GLY A 54 -1.30 -0.58 12.61
N ASP A 55 -0.16 0.00 12.22
CA ASP A 55 -0.02 1.46 12.11
C ASP A 55 -0.95 1.99 11.00
N PRO A 56 -1.99 2.78 11.31
CA PRO A 56 -2.94 3.25 10.30
C PRO A 56 -2.29 4.15 9.24
N VAL A 57 -1.19 4.83 9.59
CA VAL A 57 -0.45 5.68 8.64
C VAL A 57 0.19 4.84 7.53
N ALA A 58 0.49 3.57 7.80
CA ALA A 58 1.12 2.70 6.82
C ALA A 58 0.22 2.41 5.61
N VAL A 59 -1.11 2.48 5.76
CA VAL A 59 -2.04 2.33 4.63
C VAL A 59 -1.97 3.54 3.69
N LEU A 60 -1.91 4.75 4.25
CA LEU A 60 -1.64 5.96 3.47
C LEU A 60 -0.29 5.85 2.75
N ASP A 61 0.76 5.45 3.46
CA ASP A 61 2.09 5.27 2.87
C ASP A 61 2.10 4.24 1.75
N ALA A 62 1.36 3.14 1.90
CA ALA A 62 1.20 2.14 0.86
C ALA A 62 0.45 2.69 -0.35
N CYS A 63 -0.60 3.51 -0.16
CA CYS A 63 -1.24 4.19 -1.28
C CYS A 63 -0.30 5.17 -1.98
N LEU A 64 0.52 5.93 -1.25
CA LEU A 64 1.52 6.83 -1.84
C LEU A 64 2.58 6.06 -2.65
N ALA A 65 3.03 4.93 -2.11
CA ALA A 65 4.05 4.10 -2.74
C ALA A 65 3.53 3.33 -3.96
N PHE A 66 2.26 2.88 -3.94
CA PHE A 66 1.74 1.94 -4.93
C PHE A 66 0.64 2.51 -5.83
N LEU A 67 0.17 3.72 -5.56
CA LEU A 67 -0.78 4.47 -6.39
C LEU A 67 -0.31 5.93 -6.61
N PRO A 68 0.96 6.19 -6.95
CA PRO A 68 1.50 7.54 -7.06
C PRO A 68 0.76 8.40 -8.09
N GLU A 69 0.18 7.81 -9.13
CA GLU A 69 -0.58 8.50 -10.17
C GLU A 69 -1.82 9.21 -9.61
N HIS A 70 -2.47 8.65 -8.59
CA HIS A 70 -3.57 9.32 -7.86
C HIS A 70 -3.09 10.58 -7.13
N PHE A 71 -1.82 10.61 -6.74
CA PHE A 71 -1.18 11.71 -6.02
C PHE A 71 -0.38 12.66 -6.91
N ALA A 72 -0.51 12.57 -8.25
CA ALA A 72 0.29 13.33 -9.21
C ALA A 72 0.26 14.86 -9.03
N GLY A 73 -0.76 15.41 -8.38
CA GLY A 73 -0.85 16.85 -8.08
C GLY A 73 -0.22 17.28 -6.74
N CYS A 74 0.46 16.38 -6.01
CA CYS A 74 1.24 16.73 -4.83
C CYS A 74 2.64 17.24 -5.25
N PRO A 75 3.02 18.49 -4.91
CA PRO A 75 4.30 19.07 -5.30
C PRO A 75 5.54 18.24 -4.90
N SER A 76 5.48 17.54 -3.78
CA SER A 76 6.59 16.76 -3.24
C SER A 76 6.70 15.34 -3.84
N LEU A 77 5.79 14.93 -4.73
CA LEU A 77 5.75 13.54 -5.23
C LEU A 77 7.05 13.14 -5.94
N ALA A 78 7.50 13.94 -6.92
CA ALA A 78 8.72 13.65 -7.67
C ALA A 78 9.98 13.66 -6.79
N ALA A 79 10.02 14.54 -5.79
CA ALA A 79 11.13 14.59 -4.83
C ALA A 79 11.12 13.38 -3.88
N ALA A 80 9.93 12.91 -3.47
CA ALA A 80 9.78 11.70 -2.68
C ALA A 80 10.22 10.47 -3.48
N GLU A 81 9.83 10.35 -4.74
CA GLU A 81 10.26 9.29 -5.65
C GLU A 81 11.78 9.27 -5.84
N ALA A 82 12.38 10.42 -6.14
CA ALA A 82 13.82 10.55 -6.26
C ALA A 82 14.55 10.17 -4.95
N ALA A 83 13.98 10.50 -3.79
CA ALA A 83 14.56 10.14 -2.49
C ALA A 83 14.47 8.65 -2.16
N MET A 84 13.57 7.91 -2.82
CA MET A 84 13.52 6.45 -2.72
C MET A 84 14.64 5.79 -3.53
N GLY A 85 15.04 6.37 -4.66
CA GLY A 85 16.13 5.86 -5.48
C GLY A 85 15.95 4.38 -5.84
N GLU A 86 16.97 3.58 -5.56
CA GLU A 86 16.97 2.13 -5.86
C GLU A 86 16.37 1.27 -4.72
N ARG A 87 15.72 1.88 -3.72
CA ARG A 87 15.11 1.13 -2.61
C ARG A 87 13.96 0.28 -3.13
N GLU A 88 13.88 -0.95 -2.63
CA GLU A 88 12.80 -1.88 -2.94
C GLU A 88 11.69 -1.88 -1.89
N ALA A 89 11.95 -1.33 -0.71
CA ALA A 89 10.97 -1.21 0.36
C ALA A 89 11.07 0.15 1.08
N LEU A 90 9.91 0.67 1.47
CA LEU A 90 9.82 1.83 2.35
C LEU A 90 9.76 1.37 3.81
N ASP A 91 10.85 1.52 4.55
CA ASP A 91 10.89 1.19 5.98
C ASP A 91 10.54 2.38 6.86
N LEU A 92 9.36 2.35 7.49
CA LEU A 92 8.85 3.41 8.36
C LEU A 92 9.38 3.34 9.79
N SER A 93 10.15 2.30 10.15
CA SER A 93 10.85 2.23 11.44
C SER A 93 12.18 2.99 11.45
N GLY A 94 12.73 3.28 10.27
CA GLY A 94 13.97 4.02 10.09
C GLY A 94 13.75 5.50 9.75
N ASP A 95 14.74 6.09 9.09
CA ASP A 95 14.64 7.46 8.61
C ASP A 95 13.79 7.54 7.33
N VAL A 96 12.64 8.18 7.46
CA VAL A 96 11.73 8.50 6.35
C VAL A 96 12.16 9.85 5.76
N PRO A 97 12.47 9.94 4.44
CA PRO A 97 12.94 11.19 3.83
C PRO A 97 12.00 12.38 4.07
N GLU A 98 12.55 13.59 4.23
CA GLU A 98 11.72 14.79 4.47
C GLU A 98 10.72 15.04 3.33
N ALA A 99 11.11 14.77 2.07
CA ALA A 99 10.21 14.86 0.92
C ALA A 99 8.99 13.92 1.06
N TRP A 100 9.19 12.73 1.63
CA TRP A 100 8.09 11.81 1.92
C TRP A 100 7.16 12.35 3.01
N ARG A 101 7.72 12.98 4.05
CA ARG A 101 6.92 13.64 5.10
C ARG A 101 6.12 14.81 4.55
N ALA A 102 6.68 15.59 3.61
CA ALA A 102 5.96 16.64 2.90
C ALA A 102 4.82 16.08 2.05
N LEU A 103 5.10 15.03 1.26
CA LEU A 103 4.10 14.33 0.44
C LEU A 103 2.90 13.86 1.28
N ARG A 104 3.11 13.30 2.47
CA ARG A 104 2.01 12.91 3.38
C ARG A 104 1.09 14.07 3.74
N ARG A 105 1.64 15.26 3.97
CA ARG A 105 0.85 16.45 4.35
C ARG A 105 0.02 16.94 3.16
N GLU A 106 0.61 16.93 1.98
CA GLU A 106 -0.02 17.35 0.72
C GLU A 106 -1.08 16.37 0.23
N ALA A 107 -0.92 15.09 0.54
CA ALA A 107 -1.79 14.02 0.07
C ALA A 107 -3.18 14.01 0.71
N LYS A 108 -3.42 14.81 1.76
CA LYS A 108 -4.64 14.77 2.57
C LYS A 108 -5.92 14.84 1.73
N GLU A 109 -6.03 15.85 0.86
CA GLU A 109 -7.24 16.07 0.05
C GLU A 109 -7.49 14.88 -0.90
N ARG A 110 -6.45 14.40 -1.56
CA ARG A 110 -6.53 13.25 -2.49
C ARG A 110 -6.78 11.93 -1.76
N TRP A 111 -6.26 11.77 -0.55
CA TRP A 111 -6.55 10.63 0.31
C TRP A 111 -8.02 10.57 0.69
N GLU A 112 -8.65 11.72 0.98
CA GLU A 112 -10.08 11.79 1.33
C GLU A 112 -11.00 11.40 0.16
N GLU A 113 -10.52 11.48 -1.09
CA GLU A 113 -11.22 10.99 -2.27
C GLU A 113 -11.18 9.45 -2.40
N LEU A 114 -10.19 8.80 -1.79
CA LEU A 114 -10.05 7.35 -1.84
C LEU A 114 -11.06 6.68 -0.91
N ARG A 115 -11.72 5.66 -1.46
CA ARG A 115 -12.51 4.72 -0.66
C ARG A 115 -11.65 3.53 -0.30
N VAL A 116 -11.21 3.48 0.95
CA VAL A 116 -10.38 2.39 1.47
C VAL A 116 -11.22 1.53 2.43
N ALA A 117 -11.38 0.25 2.11
CA ALA A 117 -12.06 -0.72 2.96
C ALA A 117 -11.07 -1.75 3.49
N ARG A 118 -11.23 -2.20 4.74
CA ARG A 118 -10.45 -3.30 5.31
C ARG A 118 -11.24 -4.60 5.19
N ALA A 119 -10.58 -5.67 4.78
CA ALA A 119 -11.15 -7.02 4.76
C ALA A 119 -10.26 -8.01 5.50
N GLY A 120 -10.88 -8.94 6.23
CA GLY A 120 -10.21 -10.11 6.78
C GLY A 120 -10.06 -11.20 5.73
N LEU A 121 -8.99 -11.99 5.85
CA LEU A 121 -8.80 -13.20 5.06
C LEU A 121 -8.98 -14.41 5.97
N GLU A 122 -9.92 -15.27 5.62
CA GLU A 122 -10.15 -16.54 6.29
C GLU A 122 -9.82 -17.69 5.33
N PRO A 123 -9.26 -18.80 5.81
CA PRO A 123 -9.05 -19.98 4.98
C PRO A 123 -10.36 -20.41 4.35
N TRP A 124 -10.34 -20.67 3.04
CA TRP A 124 -11.47 -21.32 2.38
C TRP A 124 -11.59 -22.75 2.91
N GLY A 125 -12.65 -23.01 3.68
CA GLY A 125 -12.81 -24.25 4.43
C GLY A 125 -13.53 -25.37 3.70
N ALA A 126 -14.05 -25.13 2.49
CA ALA A 126 -14.69 -26.17 1.70
C ALA A 126 -13.64 -26.88 0.85
N ASP A 127 -13.58 -28.21 0.96
CA ASP A 127 -12.78 -29.03 0.05
C ASP A 127 -13.52 -29.06 -1.32
N PRO A 128 -12.92 -28.53 -2.41
CA PRO A 128 -13.54 -28.59 -3.72
C PRO A 128 -13.76 -30.02 -4.22
N TYR A 129 -13.12 -31.02 -3.60
CA TYR A 129 -13.27 -32.44 -3.92
C TYR A 129 -14.40 -33.15 -3.16
N ASP A 130 -15.00 -32.53 -2.13
CA ASP A 130 -16.18 -33.11 -1.44
C ASP A 130 -17.43 -33.18 -2.35
N SER A 131 -17.41 -32.48 -3.49
CA SER A 131 -18.50 -32.39 -4.46
C SER A 131 -18.16 -32.97 -5.84
N LEU A 132 -17.04 -33.68 -5.98
CA LEU A 132 -16.58 -34.36 -7.20
C LEU A 132 -16.70 -35.88 -7.08
#